data_AF-A0A2K3J1Y9-F1
#
_entry.id   AF-A0A2K3J1Y9-F1
#
_cell.length_a   1.000
_cell.length_b   1.000
_cell.length_c   1.000
_cell.angle_alpha   90.00
_cell.angle_beta   90.00
_cell.angle_gamma   90.00
#
_symmetry.space_group_name_H-M   'P 1'
#
loop_
_entity.id
_entity.type
_entity.pdbx_description
1 polymer ?
#
loop_
_entity_poly.entity_id
_entity_poly.type
_entity_poly.pdbx_seq_one_letter_code
_entity_poly.pdbx_strand_id
1 'polypeptide(L)'
;MLEIRKYIFFTKGNIWAIIIAAIIMISLITTGVGEKGTENTTINSSLNYSFEFKEPLFKDFELIDKTFTEILIPGCISPGREVGSPNIPVNFVNLLIPQGHIVKDI
;
A
#
# COMPACT_ATOMS: atom_id res chain seq x y z
N MET A 1 -2.07 16.97 64.08
CA MET A 1 -1.14 16.85 62.94
C MET A 1 -1.48 15.66 62.02
N LEU A 2 -2.76 15.32 61.80
CA LEU A 2 -3.17 14.22 60.91
C LEU A 2 -4.10 14.71 59.77
N GLU A 3 -4.87 15.77 60.01
CA GLU A 3 -5.81 16.30 59.02
C GLU A 3 -5.15 17.10 57.89
N ILE A 4 -4.06 17.83 58.19
CA ILE A 4 -3.30 18.58 57.19
C ILE A 4 -2.67 17.63 56.14
N ARG A 5 -2.26 16.41 56.56
CA ARG A 5 -1.72 15.39 55.65
C ARG A 5 -2.79 14.82 54.70
N LYS A 6 -4.05 14.70 55.14
CA LYS A 6 -5.17 14.25 54.28
C LYS A 6 -5.48 15.26 53.19
N TYR A 7 -5.51 16.56 53.52
CA TYR A 7 -5.76 17.64 52.54
C TYR A 7 -4.67 17.73 51.46
N ILE A 8 -3.40 17.55 51.84
CA ILE A 8 -2.26 17.55 50.90
C ILE A 8 -2.28 16.31 49.98
N PHE A 9 -2.77 15.17 50.47
CA PHE A 9 -2.87 13.95 49.66
C PHE A 9 -4.06 13.99 48.70
N PHE A 10 -5.20 14.54 49.14
CA PHE A 10 -6.41 14.70 48.31
C PHE A 10 -6.21 15.70 47.16
N THR A 11 -5.48 16.79 47.42
CA THR A 11 -5.12 17.78 46.39
C THR A 11 -4.17 17.21 45.34
N LYS A 12 -3.19 16.40 45.73
CA LYS A 12 -2.28 15.73 44.78
C LYS A 12 -2.99 14.73 43.87
N GLY A 13 -3.92 13.93 44.40
CA GLY A 13 -4.69 12.95 43.60
C GLY A 13 -5.53 13.60 42.51
N ASN A 14 -6.14 14.76 42.80
CA ASN A 14 -6.96 15.50 41.84
C ASN A 14 -6.13 16.15 40.74
N ILE A 15 -4.90 16.60 41.03
CA ILE A 15 -3.99 17.16 40.01
C ILE A 15 -3.60 16.09 38.98
N TRP A 16 -3.29 14.87 39.44
CA TRP A 16 -2.97 13.76 38.52
C TRP A 16 -4.17 13.36 37.64
N ALA A 17 -5.38 13.37 38.19
CA ALA A 17 -6.59 13.10 37.41
C ALA A 17 -6.83 14.14 36.31
N ILE A 18 -6.58 15.42 36.61
CA ILE A 18 -6.70 16.53 35.63
C ILE A 18 -5.65 16.38 34.51
N ILE A 19 -4.41 16.01 34.85
CA ILE A 19 -3.33 15.81 33.88
C ILE A 19 -3.66 14.65 32.92
N ILE A 20 -4.15 13.52 33.44
CA ILE A 20 -4.53 12.37 32.62
C ILE A 20 -5.70 12.72 31.68
N ALA A 21 -6.72 13.43 32.18
CA ALA A 21 -7.83 13.89 31.35
C ALA A 21 -7.36 14.85 30.23
N ALA A 22 -6.41 15.74 30.52
CA ALA A 22 -5.84 16.64 29.52
C ALA A 22 -5.05 15.88 28.44
N ILE A 23 -4.27 14.86 28.81
CA ILE A 23 -3.52 14.03 27.86
C ILE A 23 -4.47 13.27 26.92
N ILE A 24 -5.55 12.71 27.45
CA ILE A 24 -6.57 12.01 26.63
C ILE A 24 -7.21 12.99 25.65
N MET A 25 -7.60 14.19 26.09
CA MET A 25 -8.18 15.22 25.22
C MET A 25 -7.23 15.67 24.09
N ILE A 26 -5.93 15.80 24.36
CA ILE A 26 -4.93 16.17 23.34
C ILE A 26 -4.76 15.04 22.31
N SER A 27 -4.78 13.77 22.74
CA SER A 27 -4.66 12.61 21.84
C SER A 27 -5.84 12.44 20.87
N LEU A 28 -7.04 12.90 21.26
CA LEU A 28 -8.23 12.87 20.41
C LEU A 28 -8.20 13.90 19.28
N ILE A 29 -7.44 14.99 19.43
CA ILE A 29 -7.35 16.06 18.41
C ILE A 29 -6.29 15.71 17.35
N THR A 30 -5.27 14.90 17.70
CA THR A 30 -4.19 14.54 16.78
C THR A 30 -4.51 13.38 15.83
N THR A 31 -5.61 12.66 16.05
CA THR A 31 -6.10 11.66 15.09
C THR A 31 -7.12 12.27 14.15
N GLY A 32 -6.62 12.81 13.04
CA GLY A 32 -7.43 12.98 11.84
C GLY A 32 -7.50 14.40 11.32
N VAL A 33 -6.52 14.76 10.50
CA VAL A 33 -6.81 15.20 9.14
C VAL A 33 -5.68 14.65 8.27
N GLY A 34 -5.90 13.48 7.66
CA GLY A 34 -5.29 13.27 6.36
C GLY A 34 -5.85 14.38 5.50
N GLU A 35 -5.01 15.34 5.12
CA GLU A 35 -5.39 16.44 4.24
C GLU A 35 -6.04 15.82 3.00
N LYS A 36 -7.37 15.84 2.97
CA LYS A 36 -8.11 15.63 1.74
C LYS A 36 -7.90 16.92 0.98
N GLY A 37 -6.77 16.99 0.28
CA GLY A 37 -6.44 18.09 -0.61
C GLY A 37 -7.69 18.38 -1.42
N THR A 38 -8.34 19.51 -1.12
CA THR A 38 -9.45 20.01 -1.91
C THR A 38 -8.84 20.68 -3.12
N GLU A 39 -8.18 19.87 -3.95
CA GLU A 39 -7.99 20.23 -5.32
C GLU A 39 -9.30 19.89 -6.02
N ASN A 40 -9.89 20.87 -6.70
CA ASN A 40 -10.94 20.66 -7.69
C ASN A 40 -10.37 19.92 -8.91
N THR A 41 -9.73 18.78 -8.67
CA THR A 41 -9.22 17.90 -9.72
C THR A 41 -10.41 17.10 -10.15
N THR A 42 -10.95 17.43 -11.31
CA THR A 42 -11.91 16.62 -12.06
C THR A 42 -11.49 15.17 -11.92
N ILE A 43 -12.21 14.38 -11.12
CA ILE A 43 -11.84 12.99 -10.85
C ILE A 43 -12.12 12.25 -12.15
N ASN A 44 -11.10 12.14 -13.00
CA ASN A 44 -11.16 11.31 -14.18
C ASN A 44 -11.34 9.87 -13.69
N SER A 45 -12.58 9.40 -13.73
CA SER A 45 -13.01 8.08 -13.25
C SER A 45 -12.49 6.91 -14.09
N SER A 46 -11.72 7.20 -15.14
CA SER A 46 -11.13 6.23 -16.05
C SER A 46 -9.64 6.51 -16.20
N LEU A 47 -8.83 5.46 -16.12
CA LEU A 47 -7.41 5.51 -16.43
C LEU A 47 -7.19 4.78 -17.76
N ASN A 48 -6.63 5.48 -18.75
CA ASN A 48 -6.30 4.91 -20.05
C ASN A 48 -4.79 4.69 -20.13
N TYR A 49 -4.38 3.44 -20.31
CA TYR A 49 -2.98 3.07 -20.51
C TYR A 49 -2.83 2.30 -21.81
N SER A 50 -1.71 2.54 -22.49
CA SER A 50 -1.26 1.75 -23.63
C SER A 50 0.16 1.32 -23.36
N PHE A 51 0.45 0.05 -23.62
CA PHE A 51 1.78 -0.52 -23.45
C PHE A 51 2.26 -1.03 -24.79
N GLU A 52 3.46 -0.62 -25.16
CA GLU A 52 4.14 -1.12 -26.34
C GLU A 52 5.21 -2.12 -25.90
N PHE A 53 5.16 -3.31 -26.49
CA PHE A 53 6.18 -4.32 -26.27
C PHE A 53 7.30 -4.14 -27.30
N LYS A 54 8.53 -4.25 -26.83
CA LYS A 54 9.67 -4.41 -27.74
C LYS A 54 9.59 -5.78 -28.40
N GLU A 55 10.22 -5.88 -29.58
CA GLU A 55 10.24 -7.11 -30.35
C GLU A 55 10.77 -8.29 -29.50
N PRO A 56 10.08 -9.44 -29.48
CA PRO A 56 10.50 -10.62 -28.75
C PRO A 56 11.75 -11.24 -29.39
N LEU A 57 12.67 -11.69 -28.55
CA LEU A 57 13.79 -12.51 -28.95
C LEU A 57 13.45 -13.98 -28.72
N PHE A 58 13.71 -14.82 -29.71
CA PHE A 58 13.54 -16.26 -29.62
C PHE A 58 14.92 -16.91 -29.49
N LYS A 59 15.07 -17.76 -28.47
CA LYS A 59 16.31 -18.47 -28.21
C LYS A 59 16.01 -19.95 -28.01
N ASP A 60 16.84 -20.79 -28.61
CA ASP A 60 16.76 -22.23 -28.35
C ASP A 60 17.39 -22.56 -26.99
N PHE A 61 16.67 -23.38 -26.22
CA PHE A 61 17.06 -23.85 -24.91
C PHE A 61 16.95 -25.38 -24.87
N GLU A 62 18.06 -26.04 -24.61
CA GLU A 62 18.10 -27.50 -24.53
C GLU A 62 17.97 -27.98 -23.09
N LEU A 63 17.05 -28.91 -22.86
CA LEU A 63 16.82 -29.53 -21.57
C LEU A 63 16.40 -30.99 -21.76
N ILE A 64 17.12 -31.93 -21.15
CA ILE A 64 16.83 -33.39 -21.19
C ILE A 64 16.64 -33.87 -22.64
N ASP A 65 17.65 -33.63 -23.48
CA ASP A 65 17.70 -34.05 -24.90
C ASP A 65 16.52 -33.54 -25.76
N LYS A 66 15.85 -32.48 -25.30
CA LYS A 66 14.78 -31.79 -26.04
C LYS A 66 15.14 -30.32 -26.18
N THR A 67 14.86 -29.78 -27.36
CA THR A 67 15.00 -28.35 -27.65
C THR A 67 13.66 -27.64 -27.43
N PHE A 68 13.70 -26.56 -26.68
CA PHE A 68 12.58 -25.66 -26.40
C PHE A 68 12.89 -24.28 -26.95
N THR A 69 11.86 -23.53 -27.31
CA THR A 69 12.02 -22.11 -27.64
C THR A 69 11.69 -21.27 -26.42
N GLU A 70 12.70 -20.57 -25.92
CA GLU A 70 12.57 -19.53 -24.91
C GLU A 70 12.22 -18.21 -25.59
N ILE A 71 11.16 -17.56 -25.10
CA ILE A 71 10.73 -16.24 -25.56
C ILE A 71 11.20 -15.21 -24.54
N LEU A 72 11.97 -14.23 -24.98
CA LEU A 72 12.52 -13.17 -24.16
C LEU A 72 11.99 -11.82 -24.64
N ILE A 73 11.23 -11.12 -23.80
CA ILE A 73 10.76 -9.76 -24.07
C ILE A 73 11.44 -8.82 -23.05
N PRO A 74 12.24 -7.83 -23.49
CA PRO A 74 12.92 -6.91 -22.57
C PRO A 74 11.93 -6.21 -21.64
N GLY A 75 12.19 -6.26 -20.33
CA GLY A 75 11.33 -5.66 -19.30
C GLY A 75 10.16 -6.55 -18.86
N CYS A 76 9.96 -7.71 -19.48
CA CYS A 76 9.02 -8.72 -19.00
C CYS A 76 9.74 -9.73 -18.11
N ILE A 77 9.00 -10.29 -17.16
CA ILE A 77 9.43 -11.44 -16.37
C ILE A 77 8.57 -12.64 -16.74
N SER A 78 9.10 -13.85 -16.63
CA SER A 78 8.40 -15.07 -17.03
C SER A 78 8.09 -15.89 -15.77
N PRO A 79 6.99 -15.59 -15.06
CA PRO A 79 6.77 -16.04 -13.68
C PRO A 79 6.46 -17.54 -13.54
N GLY A 80 6.48 -18.35 -14.60
CA GLY A 80 6.22 -19.79 -14.53
C GLY A 80 4.89 -20.09 -13.82
N ARG A 81 3.76 -19.99 -14.53
CA ARG A 81 2.43 -20.13 -13.91
C ARG A 81 2.21 -21.48 -13.22
N GLU A 82 2.66 -22.56 -13.85
CA GLU A 82 2.52 -23.94 -13.36
C GLU A 82 3.69 -24.80 -13.82
N VAL A 83 4.03 -25.82 -13.03
CA VAL A 83 5.10 -26.76 -13.38
C VAL A 83 4.70 -27.55 -14.62
N GLY A 84 5.56 -27.52 -15.64
CA GLY A 84 5.32 -28.18 -16.93
C GLY A 84 4.53 -27.35 -17.94
N SER A 85 3.99 -26.20 -17.54
CA SER A 85 3.33 -25.27 -18.46
C SER A 85 4.34 -24.38 -19.19
N PRO A 86 4.05 -23.92 -20.42
CA PRO A 86 4.91 -23.00 -21.15
C PRO A 86 5.16 -21.72 -20.35
N ASN A 87 6.41 -21.25 -20.34
CA ASN A 87 6.74 -19.99 -19.68
C ASN A 87 6.48 -18.82 -20.63
N ILE A 88 5.56 -17.94 -20.25
CA ILE A 88 5.15 -16.78 -21.07
C ILE A 88 5.61 -15.51 -20.35
N PRO A 89 6.40 -14.64 -21.01
CA PRO A 89 6.79 -13.35 -20.45
C PRO A 89 5.59 -12.43 -20.19
N VAL A 90 5.58 -11.76 -19.05
CA VAL A 90 4.56 -10.81 -18.61
C VAL A 90 5.24 -9.54 -18.13
N ASN A 91 4.70 -8.38 -18.52
CA ASN A 91 5.09 -7.08 -17.97
C ASN A 91 4.13 -6.67 -16.87
N PHE A 92 4.65 -6.44 -15.66
CA PHE A 92 3.85 -5.98 -14.53
C PHE A 92 3.87 -4.46 -14.45
N VAL A 93 2.68 -3.86 -14.38
CA VAL A 93 2.52 -2.40 -14.31
C VAL A 93 1.92 -2.04 -12.96
N ASN A 94 2.59 -1.13 -12.26
CA ASN A 94 2.10 -0.58 -11.00
C ASN A 94 1.24 0.65 -11.27
N LEU A 95 -0.03 0.59 -10.90
CA LEU A 95 -0.97 1.69 -11.06
C LEU A 95 -1.36 2.23 -9.68
N LEU A 96 -1.31 3.55 -9.51
CA LEU A 96 -1.80 4.21 -8.30
C LEU A 96 -3.31 4.37 -8.41
N ILE A 97 -4.02 3.74 -7.48
CA ILE A 97 -5.48 3.72 -7.46
C ILE A 97 -5.97 4.67 -6.35
N PRO A 98 -7.02 5.48 -6.60
CA PRO A 98 -7.61 6.32 -5.56
C PRO A 98 -8.13 5.47 -4.39
N GLN A 99 -7.89 5.94 -3.17
CA GLN A 99 -8.27 5.22 -1.95
C GLN A 99 -9.79 5.00 -1.90
N GLY A 100 -10.21 3.77 -1.60
CA GLY A 100 -11.63 3.40 -1.48
C GLY A 100 -12.33 3.04 -2.81
N HIS A 101 -11.59 3.01 -3.93
CA HIS A 101 -12.13 2.60 -5.22
C HIS A 101 -11.68 1.20 -5.60
N ILE A 102 -12.61 0.39 -6.10
CA ILE A 102 -12.34 -0.94 -6.65
C ILE A 102 -12.06 -0.77 -8.15
N VAL A 103 -10.91 -1.27 -8.60
CA VAL A 103 -10.61 -1.32 -10.03
C VAL A 103 -11.26 -2.57 -10.62
N LYS A 104 -11.98 -2.37 -11.71
CA LYS A 104 -12.56 -3.45 -12.52
C LYS A 104 -12.06 -3.28 -13.95
N ASP A 105 -11.62 -4.37 -14.54
CA ASP A 105 -11.33 -4.43 -15.97
C ASP A 105 -12.65 -4.34 -16.76
N ILE A 106 -12.70 -3.51 -17.80
CA ILE A 106 -13.92 -3.27 -18.60
C ILE A 106 -13.92 -4.20 -19.81
#